data_AF-X1MXA5-F1
#
_entry.id   AF-X1MXA5-F1
#
_cell.length_a   1.000
_cell.length_b   1.000
_cell.length_c   1.000
_cell.angle_alpha   90.00
_cell.angle_beta   90.00
_cell.angle_gamma   90.00
#
_symmetry.space_group_name_H-M   'P 1'
#
loop_
_entity.id
_entity.type
_entity.pdbx_description
1 polymer ?
#
loop_
_entity_poly.entity_id
_entity_poly.type
_entity_poly.pdbx_seq_one_letter_code
_entity_poly.pdbx_strand_id
1 'polypeptide(L)'
;PLINDPGHVQALEDWIEIIEFGVPGMINMDNGEVRSVYAAGEAALAIDWGDVGVISDTDPGSTVKGNVGYSILPGTTRAWDYVKKSWVDFPEVNHAPYLAFGGWIAGIDAKSDNVEAAYDFLSYLGSPENSYICVTTPETGFNPYRESHFEKLAGWYGYGFVHPEDYLGAIEATIAHSNVQPDIRIPGAFRYFEALDAQLAMALAGAKTAKQALDDAAKEWDTITEDLGREEQLKNYRASLGLPIE
;
A
#
# COMPACT_ATOMS: atom_id res chain seq x y z
N PRO A 1 19.59 -0.37 -9.93
CA PRO A 1 18.15 -0.41 -9.57
C PRO A 1 17.37 -1.17 -10.64
N LEU A 2 16.28 -1.88 -10.30
CA LEU A 2 15.44 -2.59 -11.28
C LEU A 2 14.20 -1.80 -11.70
N ILE A 3 13.99 -0.60 -11.13
CA ILE A 3 12.78 0.21 -11.32
C ILE A 3 12.51 0.62 -12.79
N ASN A 4 13.53 0.54 -13.66
CA ASN A 4 13.43 0.83 -15.10
C ASN A 4 13.45 -0.43 -15.99
N ASP A 5 13.26 -1.62 -15.41
CA ASP A 5 13.08 -2.85 -16.16
C ASP A 5 11.76 -2.82 -16.96
N PRO A 6 11.65 -3.60 -18.06
CA PRO A 6 10.47 -3.61 -18.92
C PRO A 6 9.13 -3.83 -18.21
N GLY A 7 9.11 -4.60 -17.12
CA GLY A 7 7.88 -4.81 -16.32
C GLY A 7 7.38 -3.53 -15.64
N HIS A 8 8.27 -2.75 -15.03
CA HIS A 8 7.89 -1.49 -14.38
C HIS A 8 7.59 -0.39 -15.40
N VAL A 9 8.27 -0.41 -16.55
CA VAL A 9 7.97 0.47 -17.68
C VAL A 9 6.57 0.20 -18.20
N GLN A 10 6.21 -1.06 -18.45
CA GLN A 10 4.85 -1.44 -18.83
C GLN A 10 3.83 -1.00 -17.77
N ALA A 11 4.10 -1.20 -16.48
CA ALA A 11 3.18 -0.79 -15.42
C ALA A 11 2.91 0.73 -15.42
N LEU A 12 3.92 1.56 -15.70
CA LEU A 12 3.74 3.00 -15.83
C LEU A 12 3.03 3.39 -17.14
N GLU A 13 3.26 2.66 -18.23
CA GLU A 13 2.49 2.82 -19.47
C GLU A 13 1.01 2.48 -19.26
N ASP A 14 0.73 1.37 -18.57
CA ASP A 14 -0.62 0.96 -18.20
C ASP A 14 -1.29 2.01 -17.30
N TRP A 15 -0.55 2.59 -16.34
CA TRP A 15 -1.10 3.66 -15.49
C TRP A 15 -1.43 4.92 -16.31
N ILE A 16 -0.56 5.31 -17.24
CA ILE A 16 -0.83 6.42 -18.15
C ILE A 16 -2.11 6.15 -18.97
N GLU A 17 -2.31 4.93 -19.47
CA GLU A 17 -3.52 4.53 -20.18
C GLU A 17 -4.76 4.53 -19.27
N ILE A 18 -4.64 4.03 -18.03
CA ILE A 18 -5.73 4.00 -17.05
C ILE A 18 -6.29 5.41 -16.76
N ILE A 19 -5.46 6.46 -16.86
CA ILE A 19 -5.91 7.84 -16.67
C ILE A 19 -7.04 8.21 -17.64
N GLU A 20 -7.08 7.64 -18.84
CA GLU A 20 -8.15 7.91 -19.82
C GLU A 20 -9.52 7.37 -19.37
N PHE A 21 -9.52 6.39 -18.46
CA PHE A 21 -10.73 5.70 -17.99
C PHE A 21 -11.16 6.12 -16.58
N GLY A 22 -10.32 6.85 -15.86
CA GLY A 22 -10.65 7.30 -14.51
C GLY A 22 -11.44 8.61 -14.49
N VAL A 23 -11.79 9.02 -13.29
CA VAL A 23 -12.60 10.22 -13.06
C VAL A 23 -11.83 11.50 -13.43
N PRO A 24 -12.52 12.56 -13.88
CA PRO A 24 -11.86 13.81 -14.24
C PRO A 24 -10.98 14.36 -13.11
N GLY A 25 -9.71 14.63 -13.42
CA GLY A 25 -8.75 15.17 -12.45
C GLY A 25 -8.09 14.14 -11.55
N MET A 26 -8.26 12.82 -11.79
CA MET A 26 -7.69 11.75 -10.97
C MET A 26 -6.17 11.87 -10.73
N ILE A 27 -5.43 12.48 -11.64
CA ILE A 27 -3.98 12.71 -11.49
C ILE A 27 -3.62 13.59 -10.29
N ASN A 28 -4.57 14.39 -9.79
CA ASN A 28 -4.40 15.27 -8.64
C ASN A 28 -5.11 14.75 -7.38
N MET A 29 -5.69 13.56 -7.43
CA MET A 29 -6.41 12.99 -6.30
C MET A 29 -5.45 12.36 -5.31
N ASP A 30 -5.66 12.63 -4.03
CA ASP A 30 -5.14 11.82 -2.95
C ASP A 30 -6.18 10.80 -2.47
N ASN A 31 -5.84 10.06 -1.42
CA ASN A 31 -6.71 8.99 -0.92
C ASN A 31 -8.07 9.52 -0.45
N GLY A 32 -8.14 10.73 0.09
CA GLY A 32 -9.38 11.39 0.50
C GLY A 32 -10.33 11.60 -0.67
N GLU A 33 -9.83 12.08 -1.80
CA GLU A 33 -10.64 12.20 -3.02
C GLU A 33 -11.04 10.84 -3.57
N VAL A 34 -10.12 9.86 -3.63
CA VAL A 34 -10.43 8.49 -4.09
C VAL A 34 -11.59 7.89 -3.28
N ARG A 35 -11.53 8.00 -1.94
CA ARG A 35 -12.57 7.52 -1.02
C ARG A 35 -13.91 8.21 -1.29
N SER A 36 -13.89 9.53 -1.44
CA SER A 36 -15.09 10.34 -1.65
C SER A 36 -15.76 10.03 -3.00
N VAL A 37 -14.98 9.94 -4.07
CA VAL A 37 -15.44 9.60 -5.43
C VAL A 37 -16.07 8.21 -5.45
N TYR A 38 -15.40 7.22 -4.85
CA TYR A 38 -15.91 5.85 -4.80
C TYR A 38 -17.19 5.75 -3.96
N ALA A 39 -17.21 6.38 -2.78
CA ALA A 39 -18.38 6.40 -1.90
C ALA A 39 -19.59 7.12 -2.53
N ALA A 40 -19.36 8.06 -3.45
CA ALA A 40 -20.39 8.72 -4.26
C ALA A 40 -20.90 7.86 -5.43
N GLY A 41 -20.25 6.73 -5.74
CA GLY A 41 -20.63 5.83 -6.83
C GLY A 41 -20.16 6.29 -8.21
N GLU A 42 -19.13 7.14 -8.26
CA GLU A 42 -18.60 7.70 -9.51
C GLU A 42 -17.53 6.81 -10.15
N ALA A 43 -17.03 5.80 -9.43
CA ALA A 43 -16.04 4.85 -9.91
C ALA A 43 -16.47 3.40 -9.61
N ALA A 44 -16.18 2.49 -10.55
CA ALA A 44 -16.45 1.05 -10.38
C ALA A 44 -15.36 0.34 -9.56
N LEU A 45 -14.15 0.90 -9.54
CA LEU A 45 -12.99 0.37 -8.83
C LEU A 45 -12.26 1.53 -8.14
N ALA A 46 -11.86 1.31 -6.88
CA ALA A 46 -10.95 2.16 -6.14
C ALA A 46 -9.80 1.31 -5.61
N ILE A 47 -8.57 1.82 -5.74
CA ILE A 47 -7.35 1.22 -5.19
C ILE A 47 -6.88 2.12 -4.05
N ASP A 48 -7.01 1.65 -2.82
CA ASP A 48 -6.69 2.38 -1.59
C ASP A 48 -6.47 1.36 -0.44
N TRP A 49 -6.08 1.84 0.74
CA TRP A 49 -6.10 1.04 1.97
C TRP A 49 -7.51 0.59 2.35
N GLY A 50 -7.62 -0.21 3.41
CA GLY A 50 -8.90 -0.69 3.94
C GLY A 50 -9.87 0.42 4.34
N ASP A 51 -9.42 1.67 4.41
CA ASP A 51 -10.25 2.85 4.69
C ASP A 51 -11.32 3.11 3.62
N VAL A 52 -11.05 2.85 2.33
CA VAL A 52 -12.08 3.02 1.28
C VAL A 52 -13.27 2.14 1.58
N GLY A 53 -13.03 0.90 2.02
CA GLY A 53 -14.08 -0.04 2.38
C GLY A 53 -14.88 0.38 3.60
N VAL A 54 -14.20 0.93 4.60
CA VAL A 54 -14.83 1.53 5.77
C VAL A 54 -15.75 2.67 5.36
N ILE A 55 -15.26 3.63 4.57
CA ILE A 55 -16.05 4.81 4.18
C ILE A 55 -17.22 4.40 3.28
N SER A 56 -16.98 3.58 2.25
CA SER A 56 -18.00 3.22 1.27
C SER A 56 -19.10 2.33 1.83
N ASP A 57 -18.83 1.51 2.84
CA ASP A 57 -19.81 0.55 3.36
C ASP A 57 -20.42 0.94 4.72
N THR A 58 -19.75 1.80 5.49
CA THR A 58 -20.26 2.22 6.81
C THR A 58 -20.90 3.60 6.81
N ASP A 59 -20.43 4.55 5.99
CA ASP A 59 -20.93 5.92 5.98
C ASP A 59 -22.40 5.98 5.52
N PRO A 60 -23.32 6.56 6.31
CA PRO A 60 -24.71 6.78 5.90
C PRO A 60 -24.88 7.62 4.62
N GLY A 61 -23.90 8.45 4.28
CA GLY A 61 -23.87 9.27 3.07
C GLY A 61 -23.39 8.54 1.83
N SER A 62 -22.83 7.33 1.95
CA SER A 62 -22.37 6.58 0.79
C SER A 62 -23.53 6.04 -0.05
N THR A 63 -23.45 6.24 -1.37
CA THR A 63 -24.45 5.75 -2.32
C THR A 63 -24.22 4.29 -2.71
N VAL A 64 -23.03 3.75 -2.42
CA VAL A 64 -22.63 2.36 -2.74
C VAL A 64 -22.72 1.41 -1.54
N LYS A 65 -23.13 1.90 -0.36
CA LYS A 65 -23.30 1.11 0.86
C LYS A 65 -24.09 -0.18 0.61
N GLY A 66 -23.56 -1.30 1.09
CA GLY A 66 -24.12 -2.64 0.90
C GLY A 66 -23.94 -3.24 -0.50
N ASN A 67 -23.30 -2.51 -1.43
CA ASN A 67 -22.99 -2.96 -2.79
C ASN A 67 -21.49 -2.92 -3.09
N VAL A 68 -20.66 -2.90 -2.05
CA VAL A 68 -19.19 -2.84 -2.16
C VAL A 68 -18.63 -4.25 -2.25
N GLY A 69 -17.73 -4.48 -3.22
CA GLY A 69 -16.95 -5.70 -3.32
C GLY A 69 -15.50 -5.47 -2.89
N TYR A 70 -14.89 -6.48 -2.26
CA TYR A 70 -13.53 -6.42 -1.76
C TYR A 70 -12.67 -7.50 -2.41
N SER A 71 -11.43 -7.16 -2.75
CA SER A 71 -10.47 -8.09 -3.36
C SER A 71 -9.05 -7.67 -3.04
N ILE A 72 -8.11 -8.63 -3.14
CA ILE A 72 -6.69 -8.32 -3.29
C ILE A 72 -6.46 -7.48 -4.55
N LEU A 73 -5.32 -6.80 -4.63
CA LEU A 73 -4.95 -6.00 -5.81
C LEU A 73 -5.03 -6.82 -7.11
N PRO A 74 -5.48 -6.20 -8.22
CA PRO A 74 -5.47 -6.85 -9.53
C PRO A 74 -4.12 -7.47 -9.86
N GLY A 75 -4.15 -8.64 -10.47
CA GLY A 75 -2.95 -9.36 -10.93
C GLY A 75 -2.87 -9.40 -12.46
N THR A 76 -1.88 -10.13 -12.97
CA THR A 76 -1.66 -10.30 -14.41
C THR A 76 -1.33 -11.76 -14.75
N THR A 77 -1.70 -12.22 -15.94
CA THR A 77 -1.25 -13.51 -16.49
C THR A 77 0.06 -13.38 -17.27
N ARG A 78 0.66 -12.18 -17.36
CA ARG A 78 1.93 -11.94 -18.05
C ARG A 78 2.78 -10.93 -17.30
N ALA A 79 4.01 -11.29 -16.95
CA ALA A 79 4.94 -10.41 -16.25
C ALA A 79 6.37 -10.52 -16.79
N TRP A 80 7.21 -9.53 -16.46
CA TRP A 80 8.63 -9.55 -16.78
C TRP A 80 9.42 -10.35 -15.73
N ASP A 81 10.15 -11.38 -16.17
CA ASP A 81 11.09 -12.12 -15.34
C ASP A 81 12.47 -11.45 -15.45
N TYR A 82 12.89 -10.72 -14.40
CA TYR A 82 14.16 -9.99 -14.40
C TYR A 82 15.40 -10.91 -14.42
N VAL A 83 15.26 -12.17 -13.98
CA VAL A 83 16.34 -13.16 -13.99
C VAL A 83 16.53 -13.70 -15.40
N LYS A 84 15.43 -14.09 -16.06
CA LYS A 84 15.46 -14.58 -17.45
C LYS A 84 15.60 -13.46 -18.47
N LYS A 85 15.31 -12.22 -18.08
CA LYS A 85 15.23 -11.04 -18.95
C LYS A 85 14.27 -11.27 -20.10
N SER A 86 13.09 -11.80 -19.79
CA SER A 86 12.04 -12.11 -20.77
C SER A 86 10.66 -11.98 -20.15
N TRP A 87 9.66 -11.70 -20.99
CA TRP A 87 8.26 -11.85 -20.60
C TRP A 87 7.91 -13.32 -20.40
N VAL A 88 7.14 -13.60 -19.35
CA VAL A 88 6.63 -14.94 -19.04
C VAL A 88 5.13 -14.89 -18.88
N ASP A 89 4.45 -15.93 -19.36
CA ASP A 89 3.02 -16.12 -19.21
C ASP A 89 2.74 -17.12 -18.07
N PHE A 90 1.69 -16.86 -17.31
CA PHE A 90 1.23 -17.68 -16.20
C PHE A 90 -0.11 -18.33 -16.55
N PRO A 91 -0.32 -19.61 -16.21
CA PRO A 91 -1.60 -20.29 -16.43
C PRO A 91 -2.72 -19.73 -15.54
N GLU A 92 -2.37 -19.19 -14.38
CA GLU A 92 -3.26 -18.54 -13.42
C GLU A 92 -2.81 -17.10 -13.21
N VAL A 93 -3.70 -16.25 -12.69
CA VAL A 93 -3.37 -14.83 -12.42
C VAL A 93 -2.26 -14.75 -11.37
N ASN A 94 -1.17 -14.07 -11.70
CA ASN A 94 -0.11 -13.74 -10.77
C ASN A 94 -0.43 -12.42 -10.07
N HIS A 95 -0.65 -12.49 -8.76
CA HIS A 95 -0.88 -11.32 -7.91
C HIS A 95 0.41 -10.92 -7.18
N ALA A 96 0.61 -9.62 -7.02
CA ALA A 96 1.64 -9.04 -6.16
C ALA A 96 1.01 -7.96 -5.27
N PRO A 97 0.19 -8.34 -4.27
CA PRO A 97 -0.43 -7.37 -3.38
C PRO A 97 0.64 -6.54 -2.65
N TYR A 98 0.32 -5.30 -2.32
CA TYR A 98 1.30 -4.34 -1.81
C TYR A 98 0.89 -3.85 -0.42
N LEU A 99 1.80 -3.96 0.56
CA LEU A 99 1.61 -3.48 1.93
C LEU A 99 2.14 -2.04 2.04
N ALA A 100 1.47 -1.13 1.36
CA ALA A 100 1.83 0.27 1.34
C ALA A 100 1.86 0.85 2.77
N PHE A 101 2.96 1.52 3.09
CA PHE A 101 3.37 2.11 4.37
C PHE A 101 3.61 1.12 5.52
N GLY A 102 3.45 -0.19 5.32
CA GLY A 102 3.73 -1.23 6.33
C GLY A 102 2.92 -1.13 7.62
N GLY A 103 1.97 -0.20 7.71
CA GLY A 103 1.15 0.09 8.89
C GLY A 103 1.72 1.19 9.80
N TRP A 104 0.87 1.66 10.72
CA TRP A 104 1.25 2.65 11.73
C TRP A 104 2.00 1.99 12.87
N ILE A 105 3.12 2.60 13.28
CA ILE A 105 3.90 2.16 14.45
C ILE A 105 3.98 3.27 15.50
N ALA A 106 4.00 2.87 16.77
CA ALA A 106 4.30 3.77 17.87
C ALA A 106 5.72 3.47 18.40
N GLY A 107 6.53 4.50 18.52
CA GLY A 107 7.89 4.43 19.07
C GLY A 107 8.02 5.21 20.37
N ILE A 108 8.89 4.74 21.27
CA ILE A 108 9.27 5.47 22.48
C ILE A 108 10.67 6.02 22.25
N ASP A 109 10.84 7.34 22.38
CA ASP A 109 12.16 7.96 22.32
C ASP A 109 13.02 7.41 23.48
N ALA A 110 14.20 6.88 23.14
CA ALA A 110 15.16 6.33 24.10
C ALA A 110 15.64 7.36 25.14
N LYS A 111 15.43 8.66 24.89
CA LYS A 111 15.77 9.77 25.80
C LYS A 111 14.57 10.30 26.59
N SER A 112 13.40 9.71 26.45
CA SER A 112 12.22 10.14 27.22
C SER A 112 12.45 9.95 28.72
N ASP A 113 12.09 10.94 29.53
CA ASP A 113 12.08 10.81 31.00
C ASP A 113 10.89 9.96 31.50
N ASN A 114 9.98 9.55 30.60
CA ASN A 114 8.72 8.87 30.91
C ASN A 114 8.57 7.52 30.17
N VAL A 115 9.67 6.79 29.96
CA VAL A 115 9.66 5.52 29.19
C VAL A 115 8.62 4.53 29.72
N GLU A 116 8.55 4.33 31.03
CA GLU A 116 7.61 3.35 31.63
C GLU A 116 6.14 3.74 31.38
N ALA A 117 5.79 5.02 31.58
CA ALA A 117 4.43 5.50 31.33
C ALA A 117 4.06 5.46 29.84
N ALA A 118 5.01 5.78 28.95
CA ALA A 118 4.80 5.66 27.51
C ALA A 118 4.59 4.19 27.11
N TYR A 119 5.37 3.27 27.67
CA TYR A 119 5.21 1.84 27.42
C TYR A 119 3.86 1.32 27.92
N ASP A 120 3.43 1.71 29.11
CA ASP A 120 2.12 1.34 29.67
C ASP A 120 0.98 1.86 28.78
N PHE A 121 1.04 3.12 28.35
CA PHE A 121 0.05 3.70 27.45
C PHE A 121 -0.01 2.99 26.08
N LEU A 122 1.14 2.71 25.46
CA LEU A 122 1.16 1.99 24.18
C LEU A 122 0.70 0.54 24.33
N SER A 123 1.00 -0.10 25.46
CA SER A 123 0.51 -1.45 25.79
C SER A 123 -1.01 -1.46 25.99
N TYR A 124 -1.56 -0.45 26.66
CA TYR A 124 -2.99 -0.24 26.78
C TYR A 124 -3.62 -0.07 25.39
N LEU A 125 -3.13 0.87 24.59
CA LEU A 125 -3.66 1.18 23.25
C LEU A 125 -3.61 -0.05 22.33
N GLY A 126 -2.49 -0.77 22.35
CA GLY A 126 -2.28 -1.97 21.53
C GLY A 126 -2.91 -3.25 22.09
N SER A 127 -3.51 -3.24 23.29
CA SER A 127 -4.11 -4.43 23.89
C SER A 127 -5.23 -5.00 23.01
N PRO A 128 -5.48 -6.33 22.99
CA PRO A 128 -6.53 -6.92 22.14
C PRO A 128 -7.93 -6.32 22.33
N GLU A 129 -8.24 -5.81 23.52
CA GLU A 129 -9.52 -5.16 23.82
C GLU A 129 -9.59 -3.76 23.19
N ASN A 130 -8.61 -2.90 23.49
CA ASN A 130 -8.61 -1.53 22.96
C ASN A 130 -8.34 -1.49 21.45
N SER A 131 -7.47 -2.36 20.93
CA SER A 131 -7.21 -2.42 19.50
C SER A 131 -8.44 -2.82 18.71
N TYR A 132 -9.29 -3.69 19.27
CA TYR A 132 -10.55 -4.07 18.67
C TYR A 132 -11.52 -2.89 18.63
N ILE A 133 -11.63 -2.13 19.73
CA ILE A 133 -12.41 -0.88 19.76
C ILE A 133 -11.88 0.08 18.68
N CYS A 134 -10.57 0.24 18.54
CA CYS A 134 -9.98 1.12 17.54
C CYS A 134 -10.38 0.74 16.11
N VAL A 135 -10.31 -0.54 15.73
CA VAL A 135 -10.62 -0.95 14.35
C VAL A 135 -12.12 -0.98 14.04
N THR A 136 -12.98 -1.01 15.06
CA THR A 136 -14.45 -1.05 14.88
C THR A 136 -15.16 0.23 15.32
N THR A 137 -14.44 1.36 15.40
CA THR A 137 -15.00 2.66 15.75
C THR A 137 -14.66 3.68 14.66
N PRO A 138 -15.60 4.58 14.28
CA PRO A 138 -15.32 5.65 13.34
C PRO A 138 -14.13 6.54 13.74
N GLU A 139 -13.52 7.18 12.74
CA GLU A 139 -12.52 8.26 12.89
C GLU A 139 -11.18 7.87 13.56
N THR A 140 -10.92 6.59 13.76
CA THR A 140 -9.64 6.13 14.34
C THR A 140 -8.53 5.98 13.29
N GLY A 141 -8.90 5.68 12.03
CA GLY A 141 -7.97 5.37 10.95
C GLY A 141 -7.25 4.02 11.09
N PHE A 142 -7.65 3.17 12.04
CA PHE A 142 -7.05 1.84 12.23
C PHE A 142 -7.74 0.80 11.36
N ASN A 143 -6.96 0.08 10.55
CA ASN A 143 -7.40 -1.11 9.83
C ASN A 143 -7.04 -2.39 10.63
N PRO A 144 -7.60 -3.57 10.34
CA PRO A 144 -7.23 -4.84 11.00
C PRO A 144 -5.73 -5.16 10.92
N TYR A 145 -5.13 -5.54 12.06
CA TYR A 145 -3.70 -5.90 12.15
C TYR A 145 -3.41 -7.03 13.17
N ARG A 146 -4.44 -7.64 13.76
CA ARG A 146 -4.34 -8.78 14.69
C ARG A 146 -5.30 -9.87 14.25
N GLU A 147 -4.91 -11.13 14.42
CA GLU A 147 -5.77 -12.31 14.15
C GLU A 147 -7.17 -12.16 14.78
N SER A 148 -7.22 -11.73 16.04
CA SER A 148 -8.50 -11.53 16.77
C SER A 148 -9.44 -10.48 16.15
N HIS A 149 -8.93 -9.58 15.30
CA HIS A 149 -9.77 -8.60 14.59
C HIS A 149 -10.57 -9.26 13.46
N PHE A 150 -10.04 -10.35 12.87
CA PHE A 150 -10.68 -11.10 11.78
C PHE A 150 -11.73 -12.09 12.30
N GLU A 151 -11.60 -12.57 13.55
CA GLU A 151 -12.50 -13.56 14.14
C GLU A 151 -13.77 -12.96 14.77
N LYS A 152 -13.67 -11.76 15.34
CA LYS A 152 -14.77 -11.12 16.08
C LYS A 152 -15.57 -10.21 15.15
N LEU A 153 -16.68 -10.70 14.62
CA LEU A 153 -17.50 -9.95 13.64
C LEU A 153 -18.46 -8.92 14.24
N ALA A 154 -18.88 -9.10 15.50
CA ALA A 154 -19.94 -8.30 16.10
C ALA A 154 -19.66 -6.79 16.14
N GLY A 155 -18.41 -6.39 16.41
CA GLY A 155 -17.99 -4.99 16.39
C GLY A 155 -18.01 -4.38 14.98
N TRP A 156 -17.67 -5.15 13.94
CA TRP A 156 -17.72 -4.69 12.56
C TRP A 156 -19.15 -4.44 12.08
N TYR A 157 -20.08 -5.36 12.41
CA TYR A 157 -21.51 -5.14 12.21
C TYR A 157 -22.01 -3.93 13.01
N GLY A 158 -21.55 -3.77 14.26
CA GLY A 158 -21.87 -2.60 15.09
C GLY A 158 -21.34 -1.28 14.52
N TYR A 159 -20.20 -1.31 13.83
CA TYR A 159 -19.63 -0.18 13.11
C TYR A 159 -20.48 0.18 11.88
N GLY A 160 -21.17 -0.79 11.29
CA GLY A 160 -22.16 -0.56 10.25
C GLY A 160 -21.82 -1.17 8.90
N PHE A 161 -20.83 -2.06 8.84
CA PHE A 161 -20.57 -2.91 7.68
C PHE A 161 -21.77 -3.81 7.40
N VAL A 162 -22.06 -4.03 6.12
CA VAL A 162 -23.12 -4.94 5.68
C VAL A 162 -22.60 -6.37 5.56
N HIS A 163 -21.39 -6.52 5.01
CA HIS A 163 -20.71 -7.80 4.79
C HIS A 163 -19.25 -7.73 5.28
N PRO A 164 -19.02 -7.60 6.60
CA PRO A 164 -17.67 -7.42 7.13
C PRO A 164 -16.73 -8.58 6.84
N GLU A 165 -17.25 -9.80 6.65
CA GLU A 165 -16.46 -10.98 6.30
C GLU A 165 -15.74 -10.81 4.96
N ASP A 166 -16.37 -10.19 3.97
CA ASP A 166 -15.77 -9.97 2.65
C ASP A 166 -14.64 -8.92 2.74
N TYR A 167 -14.87 -7.85 3.50
CA TYR A 167 -13.88 -6.81 3.79
C TYR A 167 -12.65 -7.39 4.50
N LEU A 168 -12.88 -8.13 5.59
CA LEU A 168 -11.84 -8.75 6.38
C LEU A 168 -11.10 -9.83 5.59
N GLY A 169 -11.82 -10.64 4.81
CA GLY A 169 -11.25 -11.68 3.97
C GLY A 169 -10.32 -11.13 2.90
N ALA A 170 -10.65 -10.00 2.27
CA ALA A 170 -9.77 -9.37 1.28
C ALA A 170 -8.47 -8.83 1.90
N ILE A 171 -8.56 -8.26 3.11
CA ILE A 171 -7.38 -7.79 3.87
C ILE A 171 -6.51 -8.97 4.29
N GLU A 172 -7.11 -10.02 4.85
CA GLU A 172 -6.40 -11.23 5.27
C GLU A 172 -5.71 -11.90 4.07
N ALA A 173 -6.42 -12.04 2.94
CA ALA A 173 -5.86 -12.58 1.70
C ALA A 173 -4.71 -11.74 1.15
N THR A 174 -4.76 -10.41 1.31
CA THR A 174 -3.68 -9.50 0.91
C THR A 174 -2.44 -9.70 1.78
N ILE A 175 -2.60 -9.68 3.10
CA ILE A 175 -1.48 -9.78 4.06
C ILE A 175 -0.84 -11.17 4.01
N ALA A 176 -1.64 -12.22 3.86
CA ALA A 176 -1.17 -13.61 3.82
C ALA A 176 -0.65 -14.05 2.44
N HIS A 177 -0.76 -13.21 1.40
CA HIS A 177 -0.36 -13.59 0.05
C HIS A 177 1.14 -13.90 -0.03
N SER A 178 1.52 -15.04 -0.62
CA SER A 178 2.93 -15.47 -0.67
C SER A 178 3.85 -14.55 -1.49
N ASN A 179 3.26 -13.73 -2.37
CA ASN A 179 3.95 -12.73 -3.17
C ASN A 179 3.63 -11.29 -2.73
N VAL A 180 3.24 -11.10 -1.47
CA VAL A 180 3.02 -9.76 -0.92
C VAL A 180 4.31 -8.94 -0.92
N GLN A 181 4.24 -7.69 -1.34
CA GLN A 181 5.38 -6.78 -1.45
C GLN A 181 5.33 -5.72 -0.34
N PRO A 182 6.38 -5.57 0.48
CA PRO A 182 6.51 -4.45 1.41
C PRO A 182 7.19 -3.25 0.74
N ASP A 183 7.13 -2.10 1.41
CA ASP A 183 7.97 -0.95 1.06
C ASP A 183 9.46 -1.18 1.19
N ILE A 184 10.22 -0.29 0.54
CA ILE A 184 11.63 -0.09 0.82
C ILE A 184 11.80 0.41 2.26
N ARG A 185 12.37 -0.45 3.12
CA ARG A 185 12.55 -0.21 4.57
C ARG A 185 14.03 -0.10 4.94
N ILE A 186 14.73 0.79 4.25
CA ILE A 186 16.16 1.06 4.48
C ILE A 186 16.37 2.55 4.82
N PRO A 187 17.48 2.92 5.49
CA PRO A 187 17.78 4.32 5.76
C PRO A 187 17.73 5.18 4.50
N GLY A 188 17.04 6.32 4.56
CA GLY A 188 16.86 7.19 3.41
C GLY A 188 15.77 6.77 2.43
N ALA A 189 14.95 5.74 2.73
CA ALA A 189 13.82 5.27 1.92
C ALA A 189 12.98 6.40 1.30
N PHE A 190 12.68 7.45 2.07
CA PHE A 190 11.90 8.59 1.58
C PHE A 190 12.54 9.32 0.39
N ARG A 191 13.88 9.43 0.34
CA ARG A 191 14.60 10.01 -0.81
C ARG A 191 14.36 9.20 -2.08
N TYR A 192 14.26 7.87 -1.97
CA TYR A 192 13.97 6.99 -3.11
C TYR A 192 12.52 7.20 -3.59
N PHE A 193 11.56 7.31 -2.68
CA PHE A 193 10.17 7.61 -3.02
C PHE A 193 10.02 8.99 -3.67
N GLU A 194 10.57 10.05 -3.07
CA GLU A 194 10.52 11.40 -3.66
C GLU A 194 11.13 11.44 -5.07
N ALA A 195 12.26 10.75 -5.27
CA ALA A 195 12.90 10.64 -6.57
C ALA A 195 12.02 9.91 -7.59
N LEU A 196 11.32 8.85 -7.17
CA LEU A 196 10.39 8.11 -8.01
C LEU A 196 9.16 8.98 -8.34
N ASP A 197 8.48 9.51 -7.33
CA ASP A 197 7.25 10.30 -7.45
C ASP A 197 7.43 11.50 -8.38
N ALA A 198 8.57 12.20 -8.28
CA ALA A 198 8.88 13.30 -9.18
C ALA A 198 8.93 12.87 -10.66
N GLN A 199 9.45 11.66 -10.95
CA GLN A 199 9.50 11.15 -12.33
C GLN A 199 8.16 10.60 -12.79
N LEU A 200 7.42 9.93 -11.90
CA LEU A 200 6.06 9.43 -12.20
C LEU A 200 5.13 10.59 -12.55
N ALA A 201 5.13 11.67 -11.75
CA ALA A 201 4.34 12.87 -12.03
C ALA A 201 4.65 13.47 -13.42
N MET A 202 5.92 13.52 -13.82
CA MET A 202 6.32 14.01 -15.14
C MET A 202 5.87 13.08 -16.28
N ALA A 203 5.84 11.77 -16.06
CA ALA A 203 5.35 10.80 -17.03
C ALA A 203 3.81 10.90 -17.20
N LEU A 204 3.08 10.96 -16.09
CA LEU A 204 1.62 11.06 -16.08
C LEU A 204 1.15 12.40 -16.67
N ALA A 205 1.93 13.47 -16.51
CA ALA A 205 1.68 14.76 -17.17
C ALA A 205 2.08 14.79 -18.67
N GLY A 206 2.61 13.69 -19.22
CA GLY A 206 3.05 13.58 -20.62
C GLY A 206 4.37 14.29 -20.94
N ALA A 207 5.11 14.78 -19.93
CA ALA A 207 6.38 15.47 -20.13
C ALA A 207 7.56 14.52 -20.38
N LYS A 208 7.42 13.24 -20.03
CA LYS A 208 8.39 12.16 -20.29
C LYS A 208 7.67 10.89 -20.72
N THR A 209 8.34 10.04 -21.49
CA THR A 209 7.88 8.65 -21.64
C THR A 209 8.09 7.88 -20.35
N ALA A 210 7.33 6.80 -20.13
CA ALA A 210 7.51 5.91 -18.98
C ALA A 210 8.97 5.45 -18.83
N LYS A 211 9.60 5.04 -19.95
CA LYS A 211 11.00 4.62 -19.97
C LYS A 211 11.96 5.72 -19.53
N GLN A 212 11.78 6.95 -20.04
CA GLN A 212 12.64 8.08 -19.68
C GLN A 212 12.50 8.44 -18.20
N ALA A 213 11.27 8.47 -17.69
CA ALA A 213 10.98 8.75 -16.29
C ALA A 213 11.64 7.73 -15.37
N LEU A 214 11.45 6.43 -15.63
CA LEU A 214 12.03 5.37 -14.80
C LEU A 214 13.55 5.26 -14.94
N ASP A 215 14.12 5.57 -16.11
CA ASP A 215 15.58 5.67 -16.28
C ASP A 215 16.18 6.78 -15.43
N ASP A 216 15.51 7.92 -15.34
CA ASP A 216 15.98 9.02 -14.51
C ASP A 216 15.77 8.73 -13.01
N ALA A 217 14.68 8.06 -12.65
CA ALA A 217 14.47 7.57 -11.27
C ALA A 217 15.57 6.56 -10.87
N ALA A 218 15.91 5.63 -11.77
CA ALA A 218 16.98 4.66 -11.53
C ALA A 218 18.35 5.32 -11.32
N LYS A 219 18.68 6.37 -12.09
CA LYS A 219 19.91 7.15 -11.89
C LYS A 219 19.92 7.85 -10.54
N GLU A 220 18.82 8.48 -10.15
CA GLU A 220 18.72 9.18 -8.87
C GLU A 220 18.81 8.20 -7.70
N TRP A 221 18.18 7.03 -7.81
CA TRP A 221 18.33 5.95 -6.83
C TRP A 221 19.77 5.46 -6.69
N ASP A 222 20.54 5.39 -7.78
CA ASP A 222 21.96 5.08 -7.71
C ASP A 222 22.74 6.18 -6.99
N THR A 223 22.49 7.46 -7.29
CA THR A 223 23.09 8.60 -6.55
C THR A 223 22.80 8.52 -5.06
N ILE A 224 21.54 8.33 -4.66
CA ILE A 224 21.13 8.19 -3.26
C ILE A 224 21.85 7.00 -2.60
N THR A 225 21.99 5.89 -3.32
CA THR A 225 22.66 4.68 -2.83
C THR A 225 24.15 4.90 -2.61
N GLU A 226 24.83 5.61 -3.51
CA GLU A 226 26.25 5.97 -3.32
C GLU A 226 26.44 6.95 -2.15
N ASP A 227 25.59 7.98 -2.05
CA ASP A 227 25.64 8.98 -0.98
C ASP A 227 25.50 8.36 0.41
N LEU A 228 24.63 7.35 0.53
CA LEU A 228 24.35 6.65 1.78
C LEU A 228 25.27 5.44 2.02
N GLY A 229 26.14 5.13 1.05
CA GLY A 229 27.04 3.98 1.07
C GLY A 229 26.39 2.70 0.54
N ARG A 230 26.80 2.27 -0.66
CA ARG A 230 26.21 1.11 -1.35
C ARG A 230 26.27 -0.19 -0.55
N GLU A 231 27.41 -0.48 0.09
CA GLU A 231 27.57 -1.71 0.88
C GLU A 231 26.63 -1.74 2.09
N GLU A 232 26.49 -0.62 2.80
CA GLU A 232 25.57 -0.50 3.94
C GLU A 232 24.11 -0.55 3.48
N GLN A 233 23.78 0.08 2.35
CA GLN A 233 22.45 -0.03 1.77
C GLN A 233 22.11 -1.46 1.38
N LEU A 234 23.06 -2.21 0.81
CA LEU A 234 22.85 -3.63 0.48
C LEU A 234 22.58 -4.45 1.74
N LYS A 235 23.36 -4.25 2.81
CA LYS A 235 23.14 -4.93 4.10
C LYS A 235 21.76 -4.61 4.68
N ASN A 236 21.39 -3.33 4.72
CA ASN A 236 20.08 -2.89 5.21
C ASN A 236 18.93 -3.44 4.36
N TYR A 237 19.09 -3.45 3.04
CA TYR A 237 18.08 -4.00 2.13
C TYR A 237 17.88 -5.49 2.35
N ARG A 238 18.98 -6.27 2.41
CA ARG A 238 18.93 -7.71 2.74
C ARG A 238 18.30 -7.95 4.11
N ALA A 239 18.69 -7.20 5.13
CA ALA A 239 18.10 -7.29 6.46
C ALA A 239 16.60 -7.00 6.45
N SER A 240 16.17 -5.97 5.71
CA SER A 240 14.74 -5.63 5.57
C SER A 240 13.92 -6.76 4.94
N LEU A 241 14.53 -7.55 4.05
CA LEU A 241 13.94 -8.73 3.42
C LEU A 241 14.07 -10.02 4.27
N GLY A 242 14.66 -9.93 5.46
CA GLY A 242 14.93 -11.10 6.31
C GLY A 242 16.04 -12.02 5.76
N LEU A 243 16.88 -11.52 4.85
CA LEU A 243 17.98 -12.26 4.26
C LEU A 243 19.28 -12.09 5.07
N PRO A 244 20.23 -13.05 5.00
CA PRO A 244 21.54 -12.92 5.64
C PRO A 244 22.30 -11.68 5.16
N ILE A 245 22.94 -10.94 6.08
CA ILE A 245 23.65 -9.68 5.78
C ILE A 245 25.14 -9.85 5.44
N GLU A 246 25.64 -11.08 5.49
CA GLU A 246 27.02 -11.45 5.15
C GLU A 246 27.30 -11.41 3.65
#